data_AF-A0A9D6N605-F1
#
_entry.id   AF-A0A9D6N605-F1
#
_cell.length_a   1.000
_cell.length_b   1.000
_cell.length_c   1.000
_cell.angle_alpha   90.00
_cell.angle_beta   90.00
_cell.angle_gamma   90.00
#
_symmetry.space_group_name_H-M   'P 1'
#
loop_
_entity.id
_entity.type
_entity.pdbx_description
1 polymer ?
#
loop_
_entity_poly.entity_id
_entity_poly.type
_entity_poly.pdbx_seq_one_letter_code
_entity_poly.pdbx_strand_id
1 'polypeptide(L)'
;MDCVVLAGVLGFSMAATTPSRAATVLSGEVSGTWTADKSPYVLVGPSSVASNQVLRIEPGVVVIIGPDIRLAVFGGMDAVGAPDAPITIRAANSASRFNGVYLQNIESPPGSTRSHKFHYVRFSDAQYALWVVVQGGNNRSTLEVFSCEFFNCYQAMNVFCSDSQSGSAFLGLSVRNCVFENCSGGCGVFLYEGVFLKPSMDAVISANIFKSAGNPALVISGPRSPKSHVTVRNNTFAFCMQGISSPNNFSDIGASIRNNLFYRNGYAVTDPWTPQDTQYNCFFGNGTNFNYYPGIYGIPILANHNGDPCDAFNNILLDPKINNPSQFLLSDSSPCIDAGDPDIQDVCFNFSKGGPISDIGAYGGPDACNWLNHRFSPVIASAPADQANCVGGSVAFEVQADGAQPLTYSWYFNRTNLLAGETGAKLSLGSLTSGQAGLYSVRITNSFGSVTSAPVSLRVSDACVGMRLYAGLSITGVVGRTYTLESSTNAVTPIWVPVASRTFTQATWLAIDTNTPFDAQKFFRVRILP
;
A
#
# COMPACT_ATOMS: atom_id res chain seq x y z
N MET A 1 -45.15 2.46 -36.11
CA MET A 1 -43.88 3.21 -36.03
C MET A 1 -43.61 3.44 -34.55
N ASP A 2 -42.44 2.95 -34.13
CA ASP A 2 -41.76 3.08 -32.83
C ASP A 2 -42.54 2.55 -31.60
N CYS A 3 -42.50 1.28 -31.19
CA CYS A 3 -41.39 0.33 -30.91
C CYS A 3 -40.50 0.74 -29.73
N VAL A 4 -40.82 0.27 -28.50
CA VAL A 4 -39.92 -0.48 -27.60
C VAL A 4 -40.81 -1.20 -26.56
N VAL A 5 -40.84 -2.54 -26.58
CA VAL A 5 -41.31 -3.37 -25.46
C VAL A 5 -40.07 -4.07 -24.90
N LEU A 6 -39.78 -3.80 -23.63
CA LEU A 6 -38.69 -4.38 -22.87
C LEU A 6 -39.11 -5.81 -22.44
N ALA A 7 -38.53 -6.83 -23.04
CA ALA A 7 -38.65 -8.22 -22.58
C ALA A 7 -37.30 -8.66 -22.02
N GLY A 8 -37.27 -8.95 -20.72
CA GLY A 8 -36.07 -9.38 -20.01
C GLY A 8 -35.57 -10.74 -20.51
N VAL A 9 -34.30 -10.78 -20.88
CA VAL A 9 -33.54 -12.03 -21.00
C VAL A 9 -32.70 -12.15 -19.74
N LEU A 10 -32.99 -13.16 -18.93
CA LEU A 10 -32.13 -13.65 -17.86
C LEU A 10 -30.83 -14.17 -18.50
N GLY A 11 -29.84 -13.29 -18.64
CA GLY A 11 -28.47 -13.68 -18.95
C GLY A 11 -27.83 -14.30 -17.71
N PHE A 12 -27.91 -15.63 -17.59
CA PHE A 12 -26.95 -16.36 -16.79
C PHE A 12 -25.56 -16.05 -17.37
N SER A 13 -24.72 -15.32 -16.63
CA SER A 13 -23.29 -15.26 -16.94
C SER A 13 -22.72 -16.65 -16.68
N MET A 14 -22.71 -17.52 -17.69
CA MET A 14 -21.71 -18.58 -17.71
C MET A 14 -20.37 -17.86 -17.67
N ALA A 15 -19.59 -18.10 -16.62
CA ALA A 15 -18.17 -17.82 -16.63
C ALA A 15 -17.63 -18.42 -17.92
N ALA A 16 -17.19 -17.57 -18.85
CA ALA A 16 -16.52 -18.03 -20.05
C ALA A 16 -15.27 -18.77 -19.57
N THR A 17 -15.35 -20.10 -19.53
CA THR A 17 -14.16 -20.94 -19.46
C THR A 17 -13.38 -20.60 -20.72
N THR A 18 -12.27 -19.88 -20.55
CA THR A 18 -11.28 -19.71 -21.60
C THR A 18 -11.00 -21.08 -22.20
N PRO A 19 -11.04 -21.24 -23.53
CA PRO A 19 -10.73 -22.52 -24.15
C PRO A 19 -9.35 -22.96 -23.67
N SER A 20 -9.25 -24.17 -23.11
CA SER A 20 -7.98 -24.72 -22.63
C SER A 20 -7.03 -24.83 -23.82
N ARG A 21 -6.08 -23.90 -23.92
CA ARG A 21 -5.07 -23.93 -24.96
C ARG A 21 -4.02 -24.98 -24.58
N ALA A 22 -3.55 -25.74 -25.57
CA ALA A 22 -2.53 -26.77 -25.34
C ALA A 22 -1.26 -26.14 -24.77
N ALA A 23 -0.68 -26.77 -23.74
CA ALA A 23 0.56 -26.32 -23.13
C ALA A 23 1.73 -26.35 -24.12
N THR A 24 2.62 -25.38 -24.03
CA THR A 24 3.90 -25.39 -24.74
C THR A 24 4.91 -26.16 -23.90
N VAL A 25 5.17 -27.41 -24.27
CA VAL A 25 6.11 -28.29 -23.54
C VAL A 25 7.54 -28.03 -24.02
N LEU A 26 8.47 -27.78 -23.09
CA LEU A 26 9.85 -27.39 -23.36
C LEU A 26 10.86 -28.25 -22.58
N SER A 27 12.05 -28.40 -23.18
CA SER A 27 13.27 -28.96 -22.58
C SER A 27 14.48 -28.57 -23.42
N GLY A 28 15.68 -28.56 -22.84
CA GLY A 28 16.92 -28.22 -23.56
C GLY A 28 17.08 -26.71 -23.77
N GLU A 29 17.65 -26.29 -24.90
CA GLU A 29 17.86 -24.87 -25.15
C GLU A 29 16.54 -24.14 -25.41
N VAL A 30 16.28 -23.05 -24.68
CA VAL A 30 15.09 -22.20 -24.80
C VAL A 30 15.51 -20.75 -25.02
N SER A 31 14.77 -20.02 -25.85
CA SER A 31 15.07 -18.64 -26.21
C SER A 31 13.83 -17.93 -26.77
N GLY A 32 14.00 -16.65 -27.14
CA GLY A 32 12.95 -15.86 -27.79
C GLY A 32 11.97 -15.23 -26.81
N THR A 33 10.74 -15.00 -27.26
CA THR A 33 9.68 -14.37 -26.47
C THR A 33 8.58 -15.37 -26.17
N TRP A 34 8.27 -15.51 -24.88
CA TRP A 34 7.15 -16.30 -24.38
C TRP A 34 5.95 -15.39 -24.20
N THR A 35 4.88 -15.71 -24.91
CA THR A 35 3.67 -14.89 -25.06
C THR A 35 2.51 -15.51 -24.28
N ALA A 36 1.52 -14.70 -23.87
CA ALA A 36 0.36 -15.21 -23.10
C ALA A 36 -0.51 -16.16 -23.94
N ASP A 37 -0.64 -15.86 -25.23
CA ASP A 37 -1.02 -16.82 -26.25
C ASP A 37 0.05 -17.94 -26.26
N LYS A 38 -0.16 -19.26 -26.24
CA LYS A 38 0.91 -20.30 -26.02
C LYS A 38 1.27 -20.57 -24.56
N SER A 39 0.82 -19.75 -23.61
CA SER A 39 0.82 -20.12 -22.20
C SER A 39 -0.19 -21.26 -21.93
N PRO A 40 0.07 -22.21 -21.01
CA PRO A 40 1.25 -22.32 -20.16
C PRO A 40 2.47 -22.92 -20.86
N TYR A 41 3.66 -22.44 -20.48
CA TYR A 41 4.94 -23.06 -20.82
C TYR A 41 5.31 -24.08 -19.75
N VAL A 42 5.58 -25.32 -20.13
CA VAL A 42 5.82 -26.43 -19.19
C VAL A 42 7.21 -26.99 -19.43
N LEU A 43 8.12 -26.78 -18.48
CA LEU A 43 9.47 -27.33 -18.53
C LEU A 43 9.45 -28.75 -17.94
N VAL A 44 9.64 -29.74 -18.81
CA VAL A 44 9.62 -31.18 -18.44
C VAL A 44 11.02 -31.78 -18.31
N GLY A 45 12.06 -31.01 -18.64
CA GLY A 45 13.45 -31.37 -18.37
C GLY A 45 14.33 -30.13 -18.16
N PRO A 46 15.62 -30.33 -17.82
CA PRO A 46 16.59 -29.24 -17.70
C PRO A 46 16.55 -28.35 -18.94
N SER A 47 16.47 -27.05 -18.72
CA SER A 47 16.36 -26.07 -19.81
C SER A 47 17.38 -24.95 -19.63
N SER A 48 17.87 -24.40 -20.73
CA SER A 48 18.90 -23.35 -20.68
C SER A 48 18.72 -22.25 -21.71
N VAL A 49 19.02 -21.01 -21.32
CA VAL A 49 19.15 -19.87 -22.23
C VAL A 49 20.64 -19.66 -22.53
N ALA A 50 21.03 -19.80 -23.80
CA ALA A 50 22.42 -19.65 -24.24
C ALA A 50 22.97 -18.22 -24.01
N SER A 51 24.30 -18.07 -23.88
CA SER A 51 24.97 -16.81 -23.50
C SER A 51 24.72 -15.62 -24.44
N ASN A 52 24.47 -15.90 -25.72
CA ASN A 52 24.16 -14.91 -26.75
C ASN A 52 22.65 -14.66 -26.94
N GLN A 53 21.79 -15.34 -26.18
CA GLN A 53 20.34 -15.21 -26.26
C GLN A 53 19.78 -14.39 -25.10
N VAL A 54 18.57 -13.89 -25.28
CA VAL A 54 17.76 -13.28 -24.21
C VAL A 54 16.40 -13.97 -24.24
N LEU A 55 15.98 -14.51 -23.09
CA LEU A 55 14.63 -15.00 -22.90
C LEU A 55 13.73 -13.85 -22.42
N ARG A 56 12.67 -13.56 -23.17
CA ARG A 56 11.66 -12.58 -22.78
C ARG A 56 10.37 -13.27 -22.40
N ILE A 57 9.75 -12.87 -21.29
CA ILE A 57 8.46 -13.40 -20.86
C ILE A 57 7.51 -12.22 -20.68
N GLU A 58 6.39 -12.27 -21.41
CA GLU A 58 5.38 -11.21 -21.45
C GLU A 58 4.36 -11.30 -20.31
N PRO A 59 3.60 -10.21 -20.04
CA PRO A 59 2.54 -10.21 -19.04
C PRO A 59 1.52 -11.34 -19.21
N GLY A 60 1.07 -11.90 -18.08
CA GLY A 60 0.06 -12.96 -18.03
C GLY A 60 0.56 -14.38 -18.35
N VAL A 61 1.84 -14.55 -18.68
CA VAL A 61 2.41 -15.87 -18.95
C VAL A 61 2.50 -16.71 -17.66
N VAL A 62 1.99 -17.94 -17.74
CA VAL A 62 2.22 -19.01 -16.78
C VAL A 62 3.34 -19.94 -17.27
N VAL A 63 4.34 -20.14 -16.40
CA VAL A 63 5.44 -21.10 -16.54
C VAL A 63 5.32 -22.13 -15.43
N ILE A 64 5.26 -23.40 -15.81
CA ILE A 64 5.22 -24.54 -14.91
C ILE A 64 6.54 -25.29 -15.04
N ILE A 65 7.27 -25.44 -13.95
CA ILE A 65 8.54 -26.16 -13.92
C ILE A 65 8.34 -27.46 -13.15
N GLY A 66 8.71 -28.59 -13.75
CA GLY A 66 8.63 -29.89 -13.09
C GLY A 66 9.56 -30.01 -11.87
N PRO A 67 9.38 -31.05 -11.05
CA PRO A 67 10.14 -31.26 -9.83
C PRO A 67 11.64 -31.33 -10.12
N ASP A 68 12.44 -30.67 -9.28
CA ASP A 68 13.91 -30.62 -9.35
C ASP A 68 14.51 -30.09 -10.66
N ILE A 69 13.67 -29.58 -11.58
CA ILE A 69 14.12 -28.99 -12.84
C ILE A 69 14.58 -27.55 -12.60
N ARG A 70 15.66 -27.19 -13.30
CA ARG A 70 16.25 -25.86 -13.32
C ARG A 70 16.14 -25.24 -14.70
N LEU A 71 15.84 -23.94 -14.73
CA LEU A 71 16.03 -23.08 -15.90
C LEU A 71 17.36 -22.33 -15.74
N ALA A 72 18.40 -22.76 -16.44
CA ALA A 72 19.73 -22.14 -16.39
C ALA A 72 19.85 -21.00 -17.42
N VAL A 73 20.05 -19.78 -16.98
CA VAL A 73 20.17 -18.60 -17.83
C VAL A 73 21.64 -18.18 -17.88
N PHE A 74 22.32 -18.56 -18.96
CA PHE A 74 23.67 -18.09 -19.27
C PHE A 74 23.65 -16.78 -20.08
N GLY A 75 22.52 -16.53 -20.77
CA GLY A 75 22.25 -15.31 -21.52
C GLY A 75 21.58 -14.20 -20.71
N GLY A 76 20.68 -13.46 -21.34
CA GLY A 76 19.82 -12.46 -20.70
C GLY A 76 18.44 -13.02 -20.33
N MET A 77 17.75 -12.37 -19.39
CA MET A 77 16.36 -12.68 -19.07
C MET A 77 15.56 -11.43 -18.69
N ASP A 78 14.48 -11.19 -19.41
CA ASP A 78 13.52 -10.12 -19.18
C ASP A 78 12.13 -10.74 -18.95
N ALA A 79 11.74 -10.95 -17.68
CA ALA A 79 10.40 -11.35 -17.29
C ALA A 79 9.65 -10.13 -16.74
N VAL A 80 8.92 -9.44 -17.62
CA VAL A 80 8.26 -8.18 -17.29
C VAL A 80 6.75 -8.35 -17.42
N GLY A 81 6.10 -8.61 -16.29
CA GLY A 81 4.66 -8.67 -16.17
C GLY A 81 4.01 -7.30 -16.01
N ALA A 82 2.71 -7.30 -15.73
CA ALA A 82 1.93 -6.10 -15.40
C ALA A 82 1.14 -6.30 -14.09
N PRO A 83 0.76 -5.23 -13.39
CA PRO A 83 -0.09 -5.31 -12.20
C PRO A 83 -1.36 -6.14 -12.39
N ASP A 84 -2.02 -6.01 -13.54
CA ASP A 84 -3.26 -6.69 -13.93
C ASP A 84 -3.03 -8.03 -14.68
N ALA A 85 -1.79 -8.29 -15.11
CA ALA A 85 -1.36 -9.55 -15.73
C ALA A 85 0.06 -9.96 -15.27
N PRO A 86 0.23 -10.45 -14.02
CA PRO A 86 1.52 -10.89 -13.53
C PRO A 86 1.95 -12.17 -14.25
N ILE A 87 3.27 -12.35 -14.36
CA ILE A 87 3.85 -13.62 -14.80
C ILE A 87 3.81 -14.57 -13.61
N THR A 88 3.47 -15.84 -13.84
CA THR A 88 3.50 -16.88 -12.80
C THR A 88 4.56 -17.91 -13.14
N ILE A 89 5.51 -18.16 -12.23
CA ILE A 89 6.51 -19.23 -12.34
C ILE A 89 6.34 -20.14 -11.12
N ARG A 90 5.88 -21.36 -11.33
CA ARG A 90 5.52 -22.26 -10.22
C ARG A 90 5.91 -23.71 -10.48
N ALA A 91 5.97 -24.50 -9.41
CA ALA A 91 6.02 -25.95 -9.56
C ALA A 91 4.72 -26.51 -10.17
N ALA A 92 4.78 -27.77 -10.60
CA ALA A 92 3.61 -28.48 -11.11
C ALA A 92 2.45 -28.51 -10.09
N ASN A 93 2.77 -28.67 -8.81
CA ASN A 93 1.83 -28.65 -7.69
C ASN A 93 2.55 -28.26 -6.37
N SER A 94 1.77 -27.98 -5.33
CA SER A 94 2.27 -27.53 -4.01
C SER A 94 3.02 -28.60 -3.19
N ALA A 95 3.01 -29.86 -3.64
CA ALA A 95 3.79 -30.94 -3.01
C ALA A 95 5.18 -31.13 -3.66
N SER A 96 5.43 -30.48 -4.79
CA SER A 96 6.68 -30.53 -5.54
C SER A 96 7.42 -29.21 -5.46
N ARG A 97 8.75 -29.24 -5.58
CA ARG A 97 9.58 -28.04 -5.71
C ARG A 97 10.41 -28.07 -6.98
N PHE A 98 10.49 -26.95 -7.70
CA PHE A 98 11.45 -26.81 -8.80
C PHE A 98 12.78 -26.25 -8.31
N ASN A 99 13.87 -26.53 -9.04
CA ASN A 99 15.25 -26.17 -8.70
C ASN A 99 15.71 -24.86 -9.37
N GLY A 100 14.77 -23.91 -9.43
CA GLY A 100 15.03 -22.50 -9.68
C GLY A 100 15.18 -22.00 -11.09
N VAL A 101 15.07 -20.67 -11.19
CA VAL A 101 15.58 -19.87 -12.29
C VAL A 101 16.98 -19.43 -11.91
N TYR A 102 17.99 -20.00 -12.57
CA TYR A 102 19.38 -19.86 -12.21
C TYR A 102 20.13 -19.00 -13.22
N LEU A 103 20.37 -17.75 -12.86
CA LEU A 103 21.10 -16.76 -13.60
C LEU A 103 22.61 -16.96 -13.33
N GLN A 104 23.33 -17.60 -14.25
CA GLN A 104 24.71 -18.02 -14.04
C GLN A 104 25.65 -17.44 -15.08
N ASN A 105 26.78 -16.87 -14.65
CA ASN A 105 27.84 -16.38 -15.52
C ASN A 105 27.29 -15.49 -16.64
N ILE A 106 26.44 -14.57 -16.20
CA ILE A 106 25.82 -13.56 -17.02
C ILE A 106 26.93 -12.64 -17.54
N GLU A 107 27.47 -13.00 -18.69
CA GLU A 107 28.59 -12.28 -19.29
C GLU A 107 28.08 -11.12 -20.13
N SER A 108 28.51 -9.91 -19.81
CA SER A 108 28.28 -8.77 -20.68
C SER A 108 29.24 -8.80 -21.86
N PRO A 109 28.81 -8.45 -23.08
CA PRO A 109 29.75 -8.11 -24.14
C PRO A 109 30.81 -7.12 -23.63
N PRO A 110 32.08 -7.23 -24.06
CA PRO A 110 33.15 -6.34 -23.59
C PRO A 110 32.76 -4.86 -23.70
N GLY A 111 32.87 -4.11 -22.59
CA GLY A 111 32.52 -2.70 -22.52
C GLY A 111 31.02 -2.40 -22.35
N SER A 112 30.17 -3.41 -22.13
CA SER A 112 28.73 -3.25 -21.87
C SER A 112 28.31 -3.76 -20.48
N THR A 113 27.07 -3.47 -20.10
CA THR A 113 26.42 -3.97 -18.89
C THR A 113 25.19 -4.78 -19.29
N ARG A 114 25.05 -6.01 -18.80
CA ARG A 114 23.91 -6.89 -19.08
C ARG A 114 22.86 -6.70 -17.99
N SER A 115 21.62 -6.42 -18.38
CA SER A 115 20.51 -6.17 -17.47
C SER A 115 19.53 -7.35 -17.48
N HIS A 116 18.98 -7.66 -16.30
CA HIS A 116 17.97 -8.67 -16.09
C HIS A 116 16.81 -8.07 -15.34
N LYS A 117 15.59 -8.43 -15.73
CA LYS A 117 14.38 -7.82 -15.17
C LYS A 117 13.39 -8.90 -14.77
N PHE A 118 12.90 -8.78 -13.54
CA PHE A 118 11.78 -9.54 -13.00
C PHE A 118 10.79 -8.54 -12.40
N HIS A 119 9.78 -8.16 -13.19
CA HIS A 119 8.75 -7.22 -12.74
C HIS A 119 7.40 -7.93 -12.70
N TYR A 120 6.63 -7.78 -11.62
CA TYR A 120 5.30 -8.41 -11.48
C TYR A 120 5.34 -9.92 -11.73
N VAL A 121 6.33 -10.61 -11.15
CA VAL A 121 6.51 -12.06 -11.25
C VAL A 121 6.13 -12.72 -9.94
N ARG A 122 5.36 -13.80 -10.02
CA ARG A 122 4.96 -14.63 -8.88
C ARG A 122 5.70 -15.94 -8.93
N PHE A 123 6.59 -16.15 -7.98
CA PHE A 123 7.27 -17.42 -7.76
C PHE A 123 6.57 -18.20 -6.66
N SER A 124 6.21 -19.45 -6.92
CA SER A 124 5.68 -20.33 -5.87
C SER A 124 6.24 -21.75 -5.90
N ASP A 125 6.38 -22.33 -4.71
CA ASP A 125 6.75 -23.73 -4.55
C ASP A 125 8.14 -24.06 -5.14
N ALA A 126 9.13 -23.21 -4.88
CA ALA A 126 10.50 -23.41 -5.37
C ALA A 126 11.42 -23.96 -4.26
N GLN A 127 12.45 -24.72 -4.62
CA GLN A 127 13.59 -24.95 -3.72
C GLN A 127 14.47 -23.69 -3.68
N TYR A 128 14.74 -23.11 -4.84
CA TYR A 128 15.49 -21.87 -5.01
C TYR A 128 14.79 -21.02 -6.06
N ALA A 129 13.88 -20.11 -5.74
CA ALA A 129 13.07 -19.46 -6.79
C ALA A 129 13.92 -18.68 -7.80
N LEU A 130 14.73 -17.74 -7.30
CA LEU A 130 15.68 -16.97 -8.09
C LEU A 130 17.08 -17.14 -7.52
N TRP A 131 18.01 -17.66 -8.31
CA TRP A 131 19.41 -17.78 -7.91
C TRP A 131 20.28 -17.08 -8.94
N VAL A 132 21.12 -16.15 -8.49
CA VAL A 132 21.94 -15.30 -9.35
C VAL A 132 23.40 -15.45 -8.94
N VAL A 133 24.26 -15.76 -9.90
CA VAL A 133 25.70 -15.90 -9.72
C VAL A 133 26.41 -15.07 -10.79
N VAL A 134 27.11 -14.05 -10.34
CA VAL A 134 28.03 -13.23 -11.14
C VAL A 134 29.44 -13.56 -10.69
N GLN A 135 30.19 -14.25 -11.55
CA GLN A 135 31.60 -14.58 -11.33
C GLN A 135 32.50 -13.60 -12.09
N GLY A 136 33.78 -13.51 -11.69
CA GLY A 136 34.76 -12.58 -12.25
C GLY A 136 35.03 -12.69 -13.76
N GLY A 137 36.00 -11.93 -14.25
CA GLY A 137 36.25 -11.77 -15.71
C GLY A 137 35.82 -10.41 -16.27
N ASN A 138 35.78 -9.36 -15.42
CA ASN A 138 35.27 -8.02 -15.76
C ASN A 138 33.77 -7.98 -16.07
N ASN A 139 33.02 -8.95 -15.55
CA ASN A 139 31.57 -9.00 -15.69
C ASN A 139 30.90 -7.82 -14.98
N ARG A 140 29.97 -7.17 -15.68
CA ARG A 140 29.11 -6.09 -15.17
C ARG A 140 27.67 -6.44 -15.46
N SER A 141 26.89 -6.70 -14.42
CA SER A 141 25.47 -7.06 -14.58
C SER A 141 24.57 -6.19 -13.70
N THR A 142 23.32 -6.03 -14.11
CA THR A 142 22.27 -5.46 -13.27
C THR A 142 21.09 -6.41 -13.17
N LEU A 143 20.44 -6.41 -12.00
CA LEU A 143 19.25 -7.19 -11.73
C LEU A 143 18.19 -6.31 -11.07
N GLU A 144 17.05 -6.19 -11.72
CA GLU A 144 15.84 -5.53 -11.22
C GLU A 144 14.82 -6.60 -10.83
N VAL A 145 14.42 -6.61 -9.55
CA VAL A 145 13.34 -7.46 -9.02
C VAL A 145 12.31 -6.54 -8.38
N PHE A 146 11.27 -6.20 -9.13
CA PHE A 146 10.28 -5.20 -8.74
C PHE A 146 8.88 -5.79 -8.67
N SER A 147 8.11 -5.44 -7.63
CA SER A 147 6.69 -5.84 -7.53
C SER A 147 6.49 -7.36 -7.64
N CYS A 148 7.43 -8.15 -7.14
CA CYS A 148 7.42 -9.61 -7.24
C CYS A 148 6.93 -10.26 -5.94
N GLU A 149 6.29 -11.42 -6.08
CA GLU A 149 5.81 -12.22 -4.96
C GLU A 149 6.55 -13.56 -4.92
N PHE A 150 7.07 -13.94 -3.76
CA PHE A 150 7.69 -15.23 -3.51
C PHE A 150 6.93 -15.93 -2.40
N PHE A 151 6.28 -17.04 -2.72
CA PHE A 151 5.40 -17.75 -1.79
C PHE A 151 5.78 -19.23 -1.66
N ASN A 152 5.89 -19.72 -0.42
CA ASN A 152 6.21 -21.13 -0.14
C ASN A 152 7.50 -21.60 -0.85
N CYS A 153 8.49 -20.71 -1.00
CA CYS A 153 9.81 -21.07 -1.49
C CYS A 153 10.67 -21.56 -0.32
N TYR A 154 11.62 -22.47 -0.54
CA TYR A 154 12.61 -22.73 0.51
C TYR A 154 13.53 -21.52 0.58
N GLN A 155 14.30 -21.23 -0.46
CA GLN A 155 14.98 -19.95 -0.63
C GLN A 155 14.33 -19.15 -1.75
N ALA A 156 13.93 -17.92 -1.46
CA ALA A 156 13.26 -17.07 -2.44
C ALA A 156 14.25 -16.45 -3.42
N MET A 157 15.32 -15.86 -2.90
CA MET A 157 16.33 -15.24 -3.73
C MET A 157 17.71 -15.39 -3.10
N ASN A 158 18.69 -15.89 -3.87
CA ASN A 158 20.09 -15.76 -3.51
C ASN A 158 20.88 -15.08 -4.62
N VAL A 159 21.68 -14.11 -4.22
CA VAL A 159 22.54 -13.35 -5.12
C VAL A 159 23.98 -13.51 -4.68
N PHE A 160 24.82 -13.99 -5.58
CA PHE A 160 26.24 -14.22 -5.38
C PHE A 160 27.04 -13.36 -6.34
N CYS A 161 27.95 -12.55 -5.82
CA CYS A 161 28.93 -11.81 -6.62
C CYS A 161 30.33 -12.20 -6.14
N SER A 162 31.14 -12.79 -7.00
CA SER A 162 32.51 -13.20 -6.67
C SER A 162 33.50 -12.79 -7.74
N ASP A 163 34.75 -12.57 -7.35
CA ASP A 163 35.85 -12.42 -8.30
C ASP A 163 36.33 -13.77 -8.83
N SER A 164 37.33 -13.71 -9.71
CA SER A 164 38.03 -14.88 -10.23
C SER A 164 39.45 -14.48 -10.63
N GLN A 165 40.28 -15.47 -11.01
CA GLN A 165 41.63 -15.21 -11.52
C GLN A 165 41.65 -14.30 -12.76
N SER A 166 40.55 -14.21 -13.51
CA SER A 166 40.47 -13.45 -14.77
C SER A 166 39.92 -12.02 -14.61
N GLY A 167 39.51 -11.58 -13.42
CA GLY A 167 39.02 -10.22 -13.20
C GLY A 167 38.00 -10.09 -12.06
N SER A 168 37.64 -8.85 -11.72
CA SER A 168 36.59 -8.52 -10.74
C SER A 168 35.19 -8.61 -11.37
N ALA A 169 34.17 -8.81 -10.54
CA ALA A 169 32.76 -8.74 -10.92
C ALA A 169 32.08 -7.51 -10.28
N PHE A 170 31.12 -6.94 -11.00
CA PHE A 170 30.21 -5.92 -10.49
C PHE A 170 28.75 -6.32 -10.70
N LEU A 171 27.94 -6.19 -9.66
CA LEU A 171 26.50 -6.36 -9.72
C LEU A 171 25.77 -5.12 -9.17
N GLY A 172 24.93 -4.50 -10.00
CA GLY A 172 23.90 -3.58 -9.55
C GLY A 172 22.62 -4.34 -9.23
N LEU A 173 22.24 -4.45 -7.96
CA LEU A 173 21.06 -5.17 -7.52
C LEU A 173 19.99 -4.17 -7.07
N SER A 174 18.77 -4.32 -7.56
CA SER A 174 17.64 -3.57 -7.02
C SER A 174 16.44 -4.49 -6.79
N VAL A 175 16.04 -4.60 -5.52
CA VAL A 175 14.92 -5.41 -5.05
C VAL A 175 13.93 -4.48 -4.38
N ARG A 176 12.82 -4.21 -5.06
CA ARG A 176 11.86 -3.19 -4.60
C ARG A 176 10.44 -3.69 -4.61
N ASN A 177 9.64 -3.28 -3.62
CA ASN A 177 8.21 -3.56 -3.63
C ASN A 177 7.91 -5.07 -3.76
N CYS A 178 8.68 -5.94 -3.10
CA CYS A 178 8.48 -7.39 -3.19
C CYS A 178 7.90 -7.96 -1.90
N VAL A 179 7.17 -9.06 -2.02
CA VAL A 179 6.65 -9.84 -0.90
C VAL A 179 7.34 -11.20 -0.85
N PHE A 180 7.92 -11.53 0.30
CA PHE A 180 8.53 -12.81 0.60
C PHE A 180 7.76 -13.46 1.75
N GLU A 181 6.89 -14.42 1.45
CA GLU A 181 6.02 -15.04 2.45
C GLU A 181 6.27 -16.54 2.54
N ASN A 182 6.42 -17.04 3.77
CA ASN A 182 6.68 -18.45 4.07
C ASN A 182 7.92 -18.98 3.33
N CYS A 183 8.96 -18.14 3.25
CA CYS A 183 10.23 -18.49 2.64
C CYS A 183 11.20 -19.01 3.70
N SER A 184 11.21 -20.32 3.94
CA SER A 184 11.82 -20.91 5.15
C SER A 184 13.32 -20.69 5.29
N GLY A 185 14.03 -20.59 4.17
CA GLY A 185 15.46 -20.26 4.06
C GLY A 185 15.74 -18.78 3.77
N GLY A 186 14.70 -17.95 3.65
CA GLY A 186 14.80 -16.50 3.44
C GLY A 186 15.40 -16.10 2.09
N CYS A 187 16.05 -14.94 2.10
CA CYS A 187 16.81 -14.36 1.01
C CYS A 187 18.27 -14.15 1.43
N GLY A 188 19.17 -14.17 0.45
CA GLY A 188 20.60 -13.97 0.66
C GLY A 188 21.24 -13.06 -0.39
N VAL A 189 22.07 -12.14 0.06
CA VAL A 189 22.93 -11.30 -0.76
C VAL A 189 24.37 -11.48 -0.29
N PHE A 190 25.17 -12.12 -1.13
CA PHE A 190 26.50 -12.57 -0.77
C PHE A 190 27.55 -12.04 -1.74
N LEU A 191 28.59 -11.41 -1.19
CA LEU A 191 29.86 -11.20 -1.88
C LEU A 191 30.88 -12.23 -1.40
N TYR A 192 31.59 -12.86 -2.34
CA TYR A 192 32.63 -13.83 -2.02
C TYR A 192 33.97 -13.38 -2.57
N GLU A 193 34.98 -13.29 -1.70
CA GLU A 193 36.38 -13.12 -2.12
C GLU A 193 36.96 -14.48 -2.51
N GLY A 194 37.46 -14.57 -3.74
CA GLY A 194 38.10 -15.71 -4.36
C GLY A 194 39.61 -15.64 -4.23
N VAL A 195 40.30 -14.83 -5.05
CA VAL A 195 41.77 -14.94 -5.17
C VAL A 195 42.54 -13.61 -5.20
N PHE A 196 42.12 -12.57 -5.94
CA PHE A 196 42.99 -11.39 -6.16
C PHE A 196 42.29 -10.03 -6.21
N LEU A 197 41.02 -9.95 -6.64
CA LEU A 197 40.35 -8.66 -6.86
C LEU A 197 39.07 -8.62 -6.04
N LYS A 198 38.83 -7.54 -5.29
CA LYS A 198 37.58 -7.45 -4.52
C LYS A 198 36.39 -7.31 -5.48
N PRO A 199 35.38 -8.21 -5.45
CA PRO A 199 34.13 -7.96 -6.16
C PRO A 199 33.44 -6.73 -5.57
N SER A 200 32.52 -6.17 -6.34
CA SER A 200 31.74 -5.01 -5.93
C SER A 200 30.25 -5.22 -6.19
N MET A 201 29.44 -4.70 -5.28
CA MET A 201 27.99 -4.73 -5.42
C MET A 201 27.42 -3.39 -4.98
N ASP A 202 26.51 -2.85 -5.78
CA ASP A 202 25.67 -1.74 -5.39
C ASP A 202 24.24 -2.27 -5.31
N ALA A 203 23.76 -2.50 -4.08
CA ALA A 203 22.48 -3.14 -3.83
C ALA A 203 21.52 -2.19 -3.13
N VAL A 204 20.30 -2.09 -3.66
CA VAL A 204 19.17 -1.40 -3.00
C VAL A 204 18.05 -2.39 -2.77
N ILE A 205 17.77 -2.68 -1.51
CA ILE A 205 16.69 -3.54 -1.04
C ILE A 205 15.71 -2.64 -0.31
N SER A 206 14.63 -2.23 -0.98
CA SER A 206 13.68 -1.26 -0.42
C SER A 206 12.21 -1.57 -0.60
N ALA A 207 11.38 -1.09 0.31
CA ALA A 207 9.93 -1.25 0.22
C ALA A 207 9.46 -2.72 0.13
N ASN A 208 10.19 -3.68 0.72
CA ASN A 208 9.83 -5.09 0.69
C ASN A 208 9.17 -5.55 1.99
N ILE A 209 8.37 -6.61 1.91
CA ILE A 209 7.77 -7.30 3.06
C ILE A 209 8.36 -8.71 3.13
N PHE A 210 9.02 -9.01 4.24
CA PHE A 210 9.48 -10.35 4.59
C PHE A 210 8.63 -10.88 5.73
N LYS A 211 7.92 -11.99 5.50
CA LYS A 211 6.95 -12.54 6.45
C LYS A 211 7.16 -14.03 6.68
N SER A 212 7.21 -14.41 7.96
CA SER A 212 7.21 -15.82 8.37
C SER A 212 8.38 -16.64 7.78
N ALA A 213 9.57 -16.03 7.72
CA ALA A 213 10.78 -16.77 7.37
C ALA A 213 11.23 -17.67 8.53
N GLY A 214 11.59 -18.92 8.23
CA GLY A 214 12.05 -19.92 9.20
C GLY A 214 13.55 -19.83 9.53
N ASN A 215 14.26 -18.92 8.88
CA ASN A 215 15.67 -18.56 9.03
C ASN A 215 15.76 -17.03 8.94
N PRO A 216 16.95 -16.39 8.96
CA PRO A 216 17.03 -14.96 8.67
C PRO A 216 16.31 -14.63 7.36
N ALA A 217 15.36 -13.70 7.41
CA ALA A 217 14.60 -13.28 6.24
C ALA A 217 15.53 -12.67 5.18
N LEU A 218 16.58 -11.96 5.61
CA LEU A 218 17.64 -11.46 4.76
C LEU A 218 19.01 -11.70 5.40
N VAL A 219 19.87 -12.41 4.68
CA VAL A 219 21.29 -12.51 5.01
C VAL A 219 22.07 -11.61 4.07
N ILE A 220 22.94 -10.76 4.63
CA ILE A 220 23.87 -9.97 3.84
C ILE A 220 25.27 -10.26 4.34
N SER A 221 26.16 -10.67 3.45
CA SER A 221 27.50 -11.10 3.86
C SER A 221 28.52 -10.84 2.77
N GLY A 222 29.74 -10.50 3.17
CA GLY A 222 30.85 -10.47 2.26
C GLY A 222 32.14 -9.97 2.88
N PRO A 223 33.23 -9.98 2.11
CA PRO A 223 34.51 -9.43 2.54
C PRO A 223 34.44 -7.90 2.61
N ARG A 224 35.37 -7.30 3.35
CA ARG A 224 35.54 -5.85 3.37
C ARG A 224 35.82 -5.27 1.98
N SER A 225 34.88 -4.56 1.37
CA SER A 225 35.01 -3.99 0.02
C SER A 225 34.63 -2.51 -0.02
N PRO A 226 35.60 -1.58 -0.21
CA PRO A 226 35.31 -0.13 -0.21
C PRO A 226 34.49 0.34 -1.42
N LYS A 227 34.22 -0.56 -2.37
CA LYS A 227 33.45 -0.30 -3.59
C LYS A 227 32.03 -0.86 -3.50
N SER A 228 31.69 -1.53 -2.41
CA SER A 228 30.38 -2.13 -2.21
C SER A 228 29.53 -1.26 -1.29
N HIS A 229 28.26 -1.13 -1.65
CA HIS A 229 27.28 -0.38 -0.89
C HIS A 229 25.97 -1.18 -0.92
N VAL A 230 25.43 -1.51 0.26
CA VAL A 230 24.17 -2.26 0.36
C VAL A 230 23.18 -1.46 1.19
N THR A 231 22.22 -0.84 0.53
CA THR A 231 21.17 -0.08 1.19
C THR A 231 19.96 -0.96 1.44
N VAL A 232 19.61 -1.17 2.71
CA VAL A 232 18.39 -1.84 3.16
C VAL A 232 17.50 -0.81 3.81
N ARG A 233 16.47 -0.36 3.10
CA ARG A 233 15.63 0.73 3.60
C ARG A 233 14.14 0.56 3.40
N ASN A 234 13.33 1.07 4.33
CA ASN A 234 11.87 1.02 4.20
C ASN A 234 11.37 -0.42 3.96
N ASN A 235 11.92 -1.44 4.61
CA ASN A 235 11.37 -2.80 4.53
C ASN A 235 10.59 -3.14 5.80
N THR A 236 9.69 -4.11 5.73
CA THR A 236 9.04 -4.69 6.90
C THR A 236 9.47 -6.15 7.05
N PHE A 237 10.09 -6.48 8.18
CA PHE A 237 10.44 -7.84 8.60
C PHE A 237 9.50 -8.26 9.72
N ALA A 238 8.66 -9.25 9.47
CA ALA A 238 7.60 -9.60 10.39
C ALA A 238 7.44 -11.11 10.61
N PHE A 239 7.32 -11.50 11.88
CA PHE A 239 7.10 -12.90 12.28
C PHE A 239 8.19 -13.86 11.77
N CYS A 240 9.39 -13.34 11.49
CA CYS A 240 10.52 -14.16 11.06
C CYS A 240 11.23 -14.71 12.29
N MET A 241 11.85 -15.89 12.16
CA MET A 241 12.78 -16.39 13.17
C MET A 241 13.89 -15.36 13.43
N GLN A 242 14.38 -14.76 12.34
CA GLN A 242 15.28 -13.62 12.39
C GLN A 242 14.97 -12.65 11.23
N GLY A 243 15.03 -11.34 11.48
CA GLY A 243 14.79 -10.31 10.47
C GLY A 243 15.96 -10.23 9.48
N ILE A 244 17.04 -9.59 9.91
CA ILE A 244 18.26 -9.45 9.10
C ILE A 244 19.50 -9.97 9.85
N SER A 245 20.47 -10.48 9.11
CA SER A 245 21.74 -10.98 9.65
C SER A 245 22.92 -10.61 8.76
N SER A 246 24.05 -10.26 9.38
CA SER A 246 25.37 -10.39 8.75
C SER A 246 26.28 -11.31 9.57
N PRO A 247 26.76 -12.43 9.01
CA PRO A 247 27.75 -13.29 9.66
C PRO A 247 29.13 -12.63 9.81
N ASN A 248 29.49 -11.73 8.89
CA ASN A 248 30.84 -11.19 8.74
C ASN A 248 30.95 -9.69 9.03
N ASN A 249 29.88 -9.04 9.54
CA ASN A 249 29.70 -7.59 9.76
C ASN A 249 29.00 -6.85 8.60
N PHE A 250 28.09 -5.92 8.89
CA PHE A 250 27.46 -5.05 7.88
C PHE A 250 28.44 -4.04 7.27
N SER A 251 29.34 -3.49 8.07
CA SER A 251 30.26 -2.44 7.61
C SER A 251 31.29 -2.93 6.60
N ASP A 252 31.60 -4.23 6.59
CA ASP A 252 32.53 -4.82 5.62
C ASP A 252 32.03 -4.64 4.18
N ILE A 253 30.73 -4.78 3.97
CA ILE A 253 30.10 -4.63 2.66
C ILE A 253 29.47 -3.24 2.46
N GLY A 254 29.72 -2.30 3.39
CA GLY A 254 29.11 -0.97 3.37
C GLY A 254 27.59 -1.02 3.44
N ALA A 255 27.04 -1.93 4.25
CA ALA A 255 25.59 -2.05 4.40
C ALA A 255 25.03 -0.93 5.29
N SER A 256 23.84 -0.43 4.96
CA SER A 256 23.10 0.57 5.73
C SER A 256 21.67 0.07 5.93
N ILE A 257 21.23 0.00 7.19
CA ILE A 257 19.94 -0.55 7.60
C ILE A 257 19.11 0.58 8.21
N ARG A 258 18.23 1.20 7.39
CA ARG A 258 17.46 2.39 7.80
C ARG A 258 15.97 2.32 7.50
N ASN A 259 15.14 2.96 8.30
CA ASN A 259 13.69 3.07 8.05
C ASN A 259 12.98 1.71 7.93
N ASN A 260 13.54 0.64 8.49
CA ASN A 260 12.91 -0.68 8.45
C ASN A 260 12.03 -0.89 9.68
N LEU A 261 10.93 -1.62 9.50
CA LEU A 261 10.07 -2.08 10.57
C LEU A 261 10.38 -3.54 10.90
N PHE A 262 10.86 -3.79 12.13
CA PHE A 262 11.08 -5.12 12.68
C PHE A 262 9.98 -5.45 13.68
N TYR A 263 9.01 -6.27 13.26
CA TYR A 263 7.79 -6.55 14.01
C TYR A 263 7.67 -8.02 14.39
N ARG A 264 7.73 -8.32 15.69
CA ARG A 264 7.48 -9.67 16.25
C ARG A 264 8.36 -10.77 15.67
N ASN A 265 9.64 -10.48 15.46
CA ASN A 265 10.64 -11.47 15.07
C ASN A 265 11.23 -12.17 16.30
N GLY A 266 11.87 -13.33 16.11
CA GLY A 266 12.72 -13.91 17.16
C GLY A 266 13.90 -12.99 17.46
N TYR A 267 14.74 -12.76 16.47
CA TYR A 267 15.80 -11.74 16.47
C TYR A 267 15.51 -10.70 15.39
N ALA A 268 15.57 -9.40 15.68
CA ALA A 268 15.37 -8.39 14.63
C ALA A 268 16.63 -8.23 13.79
N VAL A 269 17.75 -7.84 14.41
CA VAL A 269 19.02 -7.60 13.74
C VAL A 269 20.15 -8.33 14.48
N THR A 270 21.02 -9.01 13.72
CA THR A 270 22.25 -9.63 14.23
C THR A 270 23.45 -9.15 13.43
N ASP A 271 24.41 -8.54 14.12
CA ASP A 271 25.72 -8.14 13.58
C ASP A 271 26.80 -8.34 14.66
N PRO A 272 27.76 -9.27 14.46
CA PRO A 272 28.75 -9.61 15.46
C PRO A 272 29.87 -8.57 15.70
N TRP A 273 30.06 -7.53 14.87
CA TRP A 273 31.31 -6.75 14.93
C TRP A 273 31.20 -5.22 14.88
N THR A 274 30.27 -4.60 14.14
CA THR A 274 30.09 -3.13 14.22
C THR A 274 28.64 -2.67 14.09
N PRO A 275 28.11 -1.90 15.05
CA PRO A 275 26.69 -1.63 15.15
C PRO A 275 26.20 -0.37 14.40
N GLN A 276 27.09 0.51 13.91
CA GLN A 276 26.73 1.87 13.49
C GLN A 276 25.82 1.95 12.25
N ASP A 277 25.58 0.83 11.59
CA ASP A 277 24.86 0.75 10.32
C ASP A 277 23.33 0.67 10.49
N THR A 278 22.81 0.53 11.72
CA THR A 278 21.37 0.33 12.01
C THR A 278 20.74 1.54 12.71
N GLN A 279 20.02 2.37 11.96
CA GLN A 279 19.53 3.68 12.43
C GLN A 279 18.11 3.96 11.90
N TYR A 280 17.33 4.79 12.59
CA TYR A 280 15.98 5.19 12.14
C TYR A 280 15.01 4.03 11.89
N ASN A 281 15.17 2.90 12.58
CA ASN A 281 14.30 1.74 12.44
C ASN A 281 13.26 1.68 13.57
N CYS A 282 12.17 0.95 13.36
CA CYS A 282 11.21 0.62 14.40
C CYS A 282 11.38 -0.84 14.83
N PHE A 283 11.50 -1.07 16.12
CA PHE A 283 11.62 -2.39 16.72
C PHE A 283 10.49 -2.63 17.70
N PHE A 284 9.57 -3.55 17.39
CA PHE A 284 8.44 -3.81 18.26
C PHE A 284 8.10 -5.29 18.40
N GLY A 285 7.98 -5.72 19.66
CA GLY A 285 7.55 -7.08 20.01
C GLY A 285 8.49 -8.20 19.58
N ASN A 286 9.75 -7.90 19.21
CA ASN A 286 10.74 -8.93 18.90
C ASN A 286 11.23 -9.60 20.20
N GLY A 287 11.69 -10.85 20.11
CA GLY A 287 12.35 -11.53 21.23
C GLY A 287 13.63 -10.81 21.65
N THR A 288 14.49 -10.51 20.66
CA THR A 288 15.69 -9.70 20.82
C THR A 288 15.78 -8.70 19.66
N ASN A 289 15.88 -7.41 19.97
CA ASN A 289 16.01 -6.37 18.93
C ASN A 289 17.42 -6.39 18.31
N PHE A 290 18.45 -6.43 19.16
CA PHE A 290 19.83 -6.31 18.74
C PHE A 290 20.67 -7.43 19.33
N ASN A 291 21.21 -8.29 18.48
CA ASN A 291 22.11 -9.36 18.89
C ASN A 291 23.56 -8.96 18.56
N TYR A 292 24.43 -8.95 19.58
CA TYR A 292 25.82 -8.50 19.57
C TYR A 292 26.07 -6.98 19.44
N TYR A 293 25.03 -6.16 19.51
CA TYR A 293 25.17 -4.70 19.54
C TYR A 293 25.58 -4.21 20.94
N PRO A 294 26.22 -3.03 21.06
CA PRO A 294 26.50 -2.41 22.35
C PRO A 294 25.22 -2.04 23.11
N GLY A 295 25.34 -1.95 24.43
CA GLY A 295 24.21 -1.70 25.32
C GLY A 295 23.48 -0.37 25.15
N ILE A 296 24.01 0.59 24.38
CA ILE A 296 23.33 1.86 24.09
C ILE A 296 22.19 1.71 23.06
N TYR A 297 22.16 0.62 22.29
CA TYR A 297 21.08 0.33 21.36
C TYR A 297 19.79 -0.02 22.10
N GLY A 298 18.68 0.57 21.66
CA GLY A 298 17.37 0.30 22.26
C GLY A 298 17.13 0.94 23.62
N ILE A 299 18.04 1.80 24.12
CA ILE A 299 17.77 2.61 25.32
C ILE A 299 17.24 3.97 24.85
N PRO A 300 15.96 4.30 25.09
CA PRO A 300 15.41 5.60 24.70
C PRO A 300 16.04 6.71 25.53
N ILE A 301 16.78 7.60 24.87
CA ILE A 301 17.50 8.72 25.51
C ILE A 301 17.29 10.06 24.81
N LEU A 302 16.62 10.05 23.66
CA LEU A 302 16.33 11.22 22.82
C LEU A 302 14.87 11.18 22.37
N ALA A 303 14.42 12.25 21.71
CA ALA A 303 13.21 12.26 20.91
C ALA A 303 13.61 12.34 19.43
N ASN A 304 12.93 11.57 18.58
CA ASN A 304 13.12 11.61 17.13
C ASN A 304 12.41 12.86 16.53
N HIS A 305 12.27 12.87 15.20
CA HIS A 305 11.71 14.01 14.47
C HIS A 305 10.22 14.28 14.70
N ASN A 306 9.41 13.26 15.03
CA ASN A 306 7.98 13.43 15.33
C ASN A 306 7.70 13.56 16.85
N GLY A 307 8.75 13.61 17.67
CA GLY A 307 8.69 13.80 19.12
C GLY A 307 8.60 12.50 19.94
N ASP A 308 8.65 11.34 19.30
CA ASP A 308 8.62 10.04 19.94
C ASP A 308 9.97 9.65 20.57
N PRO A 309 9.98 8.97 21.73
CA PRO A 309 11.20 8.47 22.35
C PRO A 309 11.98 7.50 21.44
N CYS A 310 13.28 7.75 21.27
CA CYS A 310 14.19 6.93 20.47
C CYS A 310 15.56 6.74 21.13
N ASP A 311 16.30 5.75 20.67
CA ASP A 311 17.68 5.53 21.11
C ASP A 311 18.68 6.52 20.50
N ALA A 312 19.97 6.36 20.82
CA ALA A 312 21.06 7.20 20.32
C ALA A 312 21.21 7.21 18.78
N PHE A 313 20.54 6.28 18.09
CA PHE A 313 20.60 6.05 16.65
C PHE A 313 19.25 6.29 15.98
N ASN A 314 18.35 7.01 16.67
CA ASN A 314 17.00 7.32 16.22
C ASN A 314 16.12 6.08 15.98
N ASN A 315 16.48 4.92 16.54
CA ASN A 315 15.59 3.77 16.48
C ASN A 315 14.47 3.94 17.52
N ILE A 316 13.23 3.72 17.09
CA ILE A 316 12.06 3.74 17.97
C ILE A 316 11.70 2.32 18.43
N LEU A 317 11.17 2.22 19.66
CA LEU A 317 10.78 0.95 20.28
C LEU A 317 9.28 0.90 20.61
N LEU A 318 8.49 1.61 19.82
CA LEU A 318 7.06 1.83 20.05
C LEU A 318 6.20 0.93 19.15
N ASP A 319 4.96 0.69 19.56
CA ASP A 319 4.00 -0.06 18.76
C ASP A 319 3.76 0.65 17.42
N PRO A 320 4.03 0.03 16.26
CA PRO A 320 3.82 0.64 14.96
C PRO A 320 2.33 0.89 14.65
N LYS A 321 1.40 0.40 15.48
CA LYS A 321 -0.06 0.57 15.30
C LYS A 321 -0.52 0.25 13.88
N ILE A 322 -0.37 -1.00 13.49
CA ILE A 322 -0.72 -1.51 12.17
C ILE A 322 -2.25 -1.68 12.05
N ASN A 323 -2.86 -1.04 11.04
CA ASN A 323 -4.28 -1.14 10.74
C ASN A 323 -4.64 -2.41 9.93
N ASN A 324 -3.73 -2.86 9.05
CA ASN A 324 -3.88 -4.10 8.30
C ASN A 324 -2.68 -5.03 8.58
N PRO A 325 -2.82 -6.03 9.47
CA PRO A 325 -1.72 -6.90 9.87
C PRO A 325 -1.24 -7.85 8.77
N SER A 326 -2.05 -8.09 7.73
CA SER A 326 -1.62 -8.91 6.58
C SER A 326 -0.65 -8.17 5.68
N GLN A 327 -0.71 -6.85 5.68
CA GLN A 327 0.07 -5.99 4.79
C GLN A 327 1.02 -5.05 5.50
N PHE A 328 0.90 -4.88 6.81
CA PHE A 328 1.71 -3.96 7.61
C PHE A 328 1.49 -2.48 7.25
N LEU A 329 0.26 -2.11 6.87
CA LEU A 329 -0.12 -0.71 6.71
C LEU A 329 -0.25 -0.03 8.08
N LEU A 330 0.42 1.10 8.24
CA LEU A 330 0.38 1.91 9.45
C LEU A 330 -1.00 2.57 9.64
N SER A 331 -1.35 2.86 10.89
CA SER A 331 -2.46 3.78 11.21
C SER A 331 -1.98 5.23 11.19
N ASP A 332 -2.92 6.16 11.02
CA ASP A 332 -2.70 7.63 11.10
C ASP A 332 -2.07 8.11 12.43
N SER A 333 -2.21 7.31 13.48
CA SER A 333 -1.66 7.55 14.82
C SER A 333 -0.35 6.79 15.08
N SER A 334 0.20 6.12 14.08
CA SER A 334 1.43 5.33 14.20
C SER A 334 2.64 6.21 14.56
N PRO A 335 3.49 5.79 15.50
CA PRO A 335 4.77 6.46 15.77
C PRO A 335 5.80 6.23 14.66
N CYS A 336 5.52 5.34 13.69
CA CYS A 336 6.38 5.12 12.53
C CYS A 336 6.20 6.18 11.44
N ILE A 337 5.15 7.00 11.55
CA ILE A 337 4.89 8.08 10.60
C ILE A 337 5.84 9.26 10.88
N ASP A 338 6.49 9.78 9.84
CA ASP A 338 7.48 10.87 9.90
C ASP A 338 8.64 10.60 10.88
N ALA A 339 8.99 9.33 11.09
CA ALA A 339 9.96 8.89 12.10
C ALA A 339 11.26 8.32 11.52
N GLY A 340 11.34 8.17 10.20
CA GLY A 340 12.51 7.64 9.51
C GLY A 340 13.63 8.67 9.36
N ASP A 341 14.62 8.28 8.55
CA ASP A 341 15.76 9.09 8.15
C ASP A 341 15.29 10.33 7.37
N PRO A 342 15.63 11.55 7.82
CA PRO A 342 15.23 12.80 7.17
C PRO A 342 15.89 13.00 5.80
N ASP A 343 16.96 12.26 5.47
CA ASP A 343 17.59 12.30 4.15
C ASP A 343 16.82 11.44 3.12
N ILE A 344 15.82 10.68 3.56
CA ILE A 344 14.96 9.85 2.71
C ILE A 344 13.61 10.55 2.58
N GLN A 345 13.26 10.93 1.36
CA GLN A 345 12.00 11.60 1.05
C GLN A 345 10.79 10.68 1.31
N ASP A 346 9.77 11.21 1.98
CA ASP A 346 8.46 10.57 2.07
C ASP A 346 7.64 10.81 0.79
N VAL A 347 6.87 9.82 0.37
CA VAL A 347 6.00 9.91 -0.81
C VAL A 347 4.66 9.23 -0.59
N CYS A 348 3.64 9.78 -1.26
CA CYS A 348 2.26 9.87 -0.81
C CYS A 348 1.44 8.55 -0.71
N PHE A 349 0.65 8.40 0.37
CA PHE A 349 -0.74 7.87 0.41
C PHE A 349 -1.37 8.12 1.80
N ASN A 350 -2.70 8.20 1.96
CA ASN A 350 -3.40 8.65 3.18
C ASN A 350 -2.98 8.01 4.55
N PHE A 351 -2.32 6.86 4.58
CA PHE A 351 -1.81 6.23 5.81
C PHE A 351 -0.36 6.64 6.16
N SER A 352 0.33 7.24 5.19
CA SER A 352 1.62 7.90 5.30
C SER A 352 1.35 9.40 5.23
N LYS A 353 1.78 10.21 6.19
CA LYS A 353 1.34 11.62 6.24
C LYS A 353 1.89 12.48 5.10
N GLY A 354 2.68 11.92 4.18
CA GLY A 354 3.20 12.63 3.02
C GLY A 354 4.03 13.84 3.47
N GLY A 355 4.88 13.61 4.46
CA GLY A 355 5.65 14.63 5.15
C GLY A 355 7.02 14.88 4.53
N PRO A 356 7.87 15.69 5.19
CA PRO A 356 9.24 15.90 4.76
C PRO A 356 10.16 14.72 5.10
N ILE A 357 9.74 13.80 5.99
CA ILE A 357 10.57 12.72 6.55
C ILE A 357 9.89 11.39 6.26
N SER A 358 10.61 10.45 5.67
CA SER A 358 10.11 9.12 5.35
C SER A 358 9.50 8.40 6.57
N ASP A 359 8.38 7.71 6.36
CA ASP A 359 7.88 6.77 7.38
C ASP A 359 8.76 5.51 7.45
N ILE A 360 8.63 4.79 8.55
CA ILE A 360 9.31 3.52 8.78
C ILE A 360 8.47 2.36 8.25
N GLY A 361 9.10 1.43 7.52
CA GLY A 361 8.50 0.20 7.01
C GLY A 361 8.30 0.18 5.50
N ALA A 362 7.74 -0.93 4.99
CA ALA A 362 7.56 -1.25 3.56
C ALA A 362 6.91 -0.14 2.72
N TYR A 363 6.09 0.71 3.34
CA TYR A 363 5.33 1.74 2.64
C TYR A 363 5.82 3.16 2.96
N GLY A 364 6.92 3.33 3.69
CA GLY A 364 7.27 4.65 4.20
C GLY A 364 8.24 5.49 3.37
N GLY A 365 8.68 5.00 2.21
CA GLY A 365 9.76 5.64 1.45
C GLY A 365 9.41 5.91 -0.01
N PRO A 366 10.36 6.45 -0.82
CA PRO A 366 10.14 6.89 -2.20
C PRO A 366 9.60 5.80 -3.14
N ASP A 367 9.76 4.53 -2.77
CA ASP A 367 9.31 3.38 -3.55
C ASP A 367 7.87 2.95 -3.23
N ALA A 368 7.25 3.56 -2.21
CA ALA A 368 5.92 3.19 -1.72
C ALA A 368 4.79 3.54 -2.69
N CYS A 369 4.90 4.62 -3.46
CA CYS A 369 3.88 5.00 -4.44
C CYS A 369 3.67 3.93 -5.53
N ASN A 370 4.65 3.07 -5.78
CA ASN A 370 4.52 1.99 -6.77
C ASN A 370 3.69 0.79 -6.25
N TRP A 371 3.31 0.80 -4.97
CA TRP A 371 2.40 -0.18 -4.35
C TRP A 371 0.91 0.07 -4.65
N LEU A 372 0.51 1.21 -5.23
CA LEU A 372 -0.89 1.49 -5.63
C LEU A 372 -1.46 0.47 -6.63
N ASN A 373 -0.58 -0.38 -7.17
CA ASN A 373 -0.88 -1.49 -8.07
C ASN A 373 -0.85 -2.87 -7.39
N HIS A 374 -0.54 -2.93 -6.10
CA HIS A 374 -0.58 -4.19 -5.36
C HIS A 374 -2.04 -4.59 -5.12
N ARG A 375 -2.30 -5.84 -5.46
CA ARG A 375 -3.59 -6.50 -5.51
C ARG A 375 -4.12 -6.83 -4.12
N PHE A 376 -4.43 -5.81 -3.32
CA PHE A 376 -4.82 -6.01 -1.93
C PHE A 376 -6.27 -5.68 -1.63
N SER A 377 -6.84 -6.43 -0.68
CA SER A 377 -8.20 -6.22 -0.17
C SER A 377 -8.36 -4.79 0.34
N PRO A 378 -9.56 -4.20 0.27
CA PRO A 378 -9.75 -2.83 0.76
C PRO A 378 -9.48 -2.73 2.26
N VAL A 379 -9.01 -1.57 2.71
CA VAL A 379 -8.72 -1.24 4.11
C VAL A 379 -9.39 0.07 4.46
N ILE A 380 -9.93 0.17 5.68
CA ILE A 380 -10.56 1.39 6.17
C ILE A 380 -9.48 2.29 6.78
N ALA A 381 -9.24 3.44 6.16
CA ALA A 381 -8.38 4.51 6.67
C ALA A 381 -9.07 5.31 7.77
N SER A 382 -10.33 5.68 7.54
CA SER A 382 -11.15 6.39 8.51
C SER A 382 -12.55 5.79 8.49
N ALA A 383 -12.99 5.29 9.64
CA ALA A 383 -14.33 4.73 9.80
C ALA A 383 -15.37 5.86 9.84
N PRO A 384 -16.63 5.60 9.43
CA PRO A 384 -17.72 6.54 9.68
C PRO A 384 -17.88 6.81 11.18
N ALA A 385 -18.47 7.95 11.52
CA ALA A 385 -18.73 8.38 12.90
C ALA A 385 -20.23 8.40 13.22
N ASP A 386 -20.57 8.32 14.50
CA ASP A 386 -21.95 8.48 14.99
C ASP A 386 -22.56 9.82 14.54
N GLN A 387 -23.85 9.82 14.22
CA GLN A 387 -24.59 11.01 13.80
C GLN A 387 -25.86 11.18 14.63
N ALA A 388 -26.26 12.42 14.84
CA ALA A 388 -27.52 12.76 15.50
C ALA A 388 -28.15 13.98 14.85
N ASN A 389 -29.45 13.91 14.56
CA ASN A 389 -30.25 15.05 14.13
C ASN A 389 -31.73 14.79 14.47
N CYS A 390 -32.62 15.73 14.16
CA CYS A 390 -34.06 15.55 14.32
C CYS A 390 -34.75 15.10 13.03
N VAL A 391 -36.00 14.68 13.18
CA VAL A 391 -36.94 14.48 12.07
C VAL A 391 -36.94 15.71 11.15
N GLY A 392 -36.89 15.48 9.83
CA GLY A 392 -36.79 16.51 8.80
C GLY A 392 -35.37 17.04 8.56
N GLY A 393 -34.42 16.75 9.45
CA GLY A 393 -33.01 17.11 9.30
C GLY A 393 -32.28 16.25 8.26
N SER A 394 -30.96 16.46 8.16
CA SER A 394 -30.07 15.68 7.29
C SER A 394 -28.77 15.31 8.00
N VAL A 395 -28.19 14.16 7.66
CA VAL A 395 -26.89 13.69 8.13
C VAL A 395 -26.12 13.06 6.98
N ALA A 396 -24.80 12.92 7.14
CA ALA A 396 -23.98 12.14 6.24
C ALA A 396 -23.04 11.23 7.02
N PHE A 397 -22.91 9.99 6.54
CA PHE A 397 -21.86 9.07 6.95
C PHE A 397 -20.80 9.03 5.85
N GLU A 398 -19.53 9.20 6.22
CA GLU A 398 -18.41 9.19 5.29
C GLU A 398 -17.40 8.14 5.73
N VAL A 399 -16.86 7.38 4.78
CA VAL A 399 -15.77 6.43 5.01
C VAL A 399 -14.60 6.80 4.11
N GLN A 400 -13.38 6.72 4.63
CA GLN A 400 -12.18 6.75 3.80
C GLN A 400 -11.59 5.35 3.75
N ALA A 401 -11.36 4.85 2.55
CA ALA A 401 -10.81 3.53 2.31
C ALA A 401 -9.78 3.58 1.21
N ASP A 402 -8.85 2.64 1.25
CA ASP A 402 -7.83 2.40 0.23
C ASP A 402 -7.85 0.93 -0.16
N GLY A 403 -7.23 0.61 -1.28
CA GLY A 403 -7.19 -0.74 -1.84
C GLY A 403 -6.99 -0.71 -3.35
N ALA A 404 -6.70 -1.88 -3.91
CA ALA A 404 -6.63 -2.03 -5.35
C ALA A 404 -7.97 -1.60 -5.99
N GLN A 405 -7.88 -0.75 -7.00
CA GLN A 405 -9.04 -0.22 -7.71
C GLN A 405 -9.62 -1.24 -8.72
N PRO A 406 -10.92 -1.18 -9.04
CA PRO A 406 -11.93 -0.29 -8.48
C PRO A 406 -12.44 -0.76 -7.11
N LEU A 407 -12.63 0.17 -6.18
CA LEU A 407 -13.35 -0.06 -4.93
C LEU A 407 -14.86 0.07 -5.15
N THR A 408 -15.63 -0.90 -4.64
CA THR A 408 -17.10 -0.87 -4.63
C THR A 408 -17.61 -0.76 -3.19
N TYR A 409 -18.57 0.14 -2.94
CA TYR A 409 -19.14 0.35 -1.61
C TYR A 409 -20.58 -0.19 -1.55
N SER A 410 -20.98 -0.65 -0.37
CA SER A 410 -22.36 -1.08 -0.09
C SER A 410 -22.71 -0.74 1.34
N TRP A 411 -23.68 0.15 1.53
CA TRP A 411 -24.15 0.57 2.85
C TRP A 411 -25.25 -0.36 3.37
N TYR A 412 -25.20 -0.64 4.67
CA TYR A 412 -26.15 -1.48 5.37
C TYR A 412 -26.78 -0.73 6.54
N PHE A 413 -28.09 -0.87 6.68
CA PHE A 413 -28.88 -0.44 7.82
C PHE A 413 -29.20 -1.63 8.73
N ASN A 414 -29.13 -1.42 10.04
CA ASN A 414 -29.32 -2.43 11.08
C ASN A 414 -28.55 -3.74 10.79
N ARG A 415 -27.28 -3.58 10.39
CA ARG A 415 -26.28 -4.63 10.11
C ARG A 415 -26.52 -5.45 8.85
N THR A 416 -27.75 -5.78 8.49
CA THR A 416 -28.06 -6.74 7.40
C THR A 416 -28.77 -6.12 6.21
N ASN A 417 -29.47 -5.00 6.39
CA ASN A 417 -30.36 -4.48 5.35
C ASN A 417 -29.55 -3.63 4.37
N LEU A 418 -29.27 -4.17 3.18
CA LEU A 418 -28.58 -3.44 2.12
C LEU A 418 -29.42 -2.24 1.67
N LEU A 419 -28.81 -1.06 1.69
CA LEU A 419 -29.36 0.16 1.12
C LEU A 419 -29.04 0.18 -0.39
N ALA A 420 -29.96 -0.34 -1.19
CA ALA A 420 -29.76 -0.46 -2.63
C ALA A 420 -29.51 0.91 -3.29
N GLY A 421 -28.49 0.99 -4.15
CA GLY A 421 -28.10 2.24 -4.84
C GLY A 421 -27.09 3.09 -4.08
N GLU A 422 -26.87 2.83 -2.78
CA GLU A 422 -25.89 3.55 -1.97
C GLU A 422 -24.50 2.93 -2.13
N THR A 423 -23.81 3.30 -3.21
CA THR A 423 -22.50 2.73 -3.62
C THR A 423 -21.33 3.70 -3.53
N GLY A 424 -21.54 4.87 -2.91
CA GLY A 424 -20.49 5.86 -2.69
C GLY A 424 -19.76 5.68 -1.36
N ALA A 425 -18.58 6.30 -1.23
CA ALA A 425 -17.88 6.45 0.03
C ALA A 425 -18.63 7.34 1.05
N LYS A 426 -19.66 8.07 0.60
CA LYS A 426 -20.54 8.92 1.41
C LYS A 426 -21.99 8.47 1.25
N LEU A 427 -22.65 8.20 2.37
CA LEU A 427 -24.09 7.99 2.46
C LEU A 427 -24.74 9.26 3.01
N SER A 428 -25.60 9.91 2.21
CA SER A 428 -26.30 11.14 2.63
C SER A 428 -27.77 10.84 2.88
N LEU A 429 -28.25 11.11 4.09
CA LEU A 429 -29.65 10.93 4.47
C LEU A 429 -30.27 12.30 4.72
N GLY A 430 -31.24 12.69 3.90
CA GLY A 430 -32.02 13.93 4.07
C GLY A 430 -33.44 13.65 4.52
N SER A 431 -34.14 14.69 5.00
CA SER A 431 -35.53 14.61 5.45
C SER A 431 -35.78 13.45 6.40
N LEU A 432 -34.96 13.36 7.46
CA LEU A 432 -34.92 12.19 8.34
C LEU A 432 -36.28 11.85 8.94
N THR A 433 -36.53 10.55 9.09
CA THR A 433 -37.68 9.98 9.80
C THR A 433 -37.19 9.17 10.99
N SER A 434 -38.05 8.98 12.01
CA SER A 434 -37.72 8.16 13.17
C SER A 434 -37.36 6.70 12.81
N GLY A 435 -37.92 6.17 11.72
CA GLY A 435 -37.61 4.83 11.20
C GLY A 435 -36.20 4.66 10.63
N GLN A 436 -35.48 5.76 10.36
CA GLN A 436 -34.09 5.72 9.91
C GLN A 436 -33.10 5.71 11.08
N ALA A 437 -33.55 5.87 12.33
CA ALA A 437 -32.70 5.67 13.50
C ALA A 437 -32.24 4.22 13.59
N GLY A 438 -30.96 4.00 13.86
CA GLY A 438 -30.39 2.65 13.92
C GLY A 438 -28.90 2.62 13.63
N LEU A 439 -28.39 1.43 13.32
CA LEU A 439 -26.98 1.23 13.04
C LEU A 439 -26.69 1.24 11.54
N TYR A 440 -25.66 1.94 11.13
CA TYR A 440 -25.17 2.01 9.76
C TYR A 440 -23.76 1.44 9.68
N SER A 441 -23.46 0.71 8.63
CA SER A 441 -22.12 0.18 8.33
C SER A 441 -21.91 0.11 6.83
N VAL A 442 -20.66 0.20 6.39
CA VAL A 442 -20.31 0.10 4.97
C VAL A 442 -19.39 -1.09 4.73
N ARG A 443 -19.69 -1.86 3.69
CA ARG A 443 -18.77 -2.87 3.14
C ARG A 443 -18.10 -2.30 1.91
N ILE A 444 -16.78 -2.43 1.86
CA ILE A 444 -15.95 -2.04 0.72
C ILE A 444 -15.34 -3.31 0.14
N THR A 445 -15.45 -3.49 -1.18
CA THR A 445 -15.01 -4.70 -1.88
C THR A 445 -14.19 -4.36 -3.11
N ASN A 446 -13.19 -5.20 -3.40
CA ASN A 446 -12.52 -5.29 -4.70
C ASN A 446 -12.27 -6.77 -5.06
N SER A 447 -11.55 -7.03 -6.15
CA SER A 447 -11.25 -8.40 -6.61
C SER A 447 -10.39 -9.23 -5.66
N PHE A 448 -9.81 -8.61 -4.61
CA PHE A 448 -8.90 -9.26 -3.68
C PHE A 448 -9.52 -9.50 -2.30
N GLY A 449 -10.70 -8.94 -2.05
CA GLY A 449 -11.47 -9.22 -0.84
C GLY A 449 -12.39 -8.06 -0.45
N SER A 450 -12.77 -8.03 0.82
CA SER A 450 -13.68 -7.02 1.35
C SER A 450 -13.39 -6.72 2.81
N VAL A 451 -13.62 -5.46 3.20
CA VAL A 451 -13.62 -5.01 4.59
C VAL A 451 -14.98 -4.41 4.93
N THR A 452 -15.46 -4.60 6.16
CA THR A 452 -16.70 -3.98 6.64
C THR A 452 -16.39 -3.12 7.85
N SER A 453 -16.93 -1.90 7.89
CA SER A 453 -16.74 -0.99 9.02
C SER A 453 -17.38 -1.52 10.29
N ALA A 454 -16.89 -1.06 11.44
CA ALA A 454 -17.69 -1.12 12.66
C ALA A 454 -19.02 -0.36 12.45
N PRO A 455 -20.13 -0.81 13.07
CA PRO A 455 -21.40 -0.11 12.97
C PRO A 455 -21.38 1.20 13.75
N VAL A 456 -21.93 2.26 13.16
CA VAL A 456 -22.17 3.56 13.80
C VAL A 456 -23.65 3.84 13.97
N SER A 457 -24.02 4.63 14.96
CA SER A 457 -25.40 4.95 15.29
C SER A 457 -25.88 6.24 14.63
N LEU A 458 -27.10 6.20 14.08
CA LEU A 458 -27.92 7.37 13.80
C LEU A 458 -28.96 7.52 14.90
N ARG A 459 -28.90 8.62 15.64
CA ARG A 459 -29.97 9.04 16.54
C ARG A 459 -30.87 10.06 15.83
N VAL A 460 -32.16 9.77 15.79
CA VAL A 460 -33.18 10.70 15.27
C VAL A 460 -34.07 11.13 16.43
N SER A 461 -34.01 12.39 16.80
CA SER A 461 -34.87 12.98 17.84
C SER A 461 -36.16 13.53 17.22
N ASP A 462 -37.28 13.41 17.92
CA ASP A 462 -38.56 13.95 17.43
C ASP A 462 -38.53 15.48 17.28
N ALA A 463 -37.73 16.16 18.11
CA ALA A 463 -37.49 17.59 18.03
C ALA A 463 -36.03 17.93 18.38
N CYS A 464 -35.45 18.89 17.67
CA CYS A 464 -34.24 19.59 18.11
C CYS A 464 -34.62 20.97 18.65
N VAL A 465 -33.89 21.43 19.66
CA VAL A 465 -33.92 22.85 20.06
C VAL A 465 -32.78 23.56 19.37
N GLY A 466 -33.12 24.53 18.52
CA GLY A 466 -32.14 25.43 17.89
C GLY A 466 -32.41 26.86 18.32
N MET A 467 -31.35 27.59 18.69
CA MET A 467 -31.42 29.04 18.83
C MET A 467 -31.17 29.69 17.47
N ARG A 468 -32.07 30.56 17.04
CA ARG A 468 -31.91 31.39 15.85
C ARG A 468 -32.19 32.84 16.23
N LEU A 469 -31.39 33.77 15.70
CA LEU A 469 -31.60 35.19 15.89
C LEU A 469 -32.48 35.72 14.77
N TYR A 470 -33.74 35.99 15.08
CA TYR A 470 -34.68 36.59 14.15
C TYR A 470 -34.72 38.11 14.34
N ALA A 471 -34.93 38.87 13.26
CA ALA A 471 -35.22 40.28 13.39
C ALA A 471 -36.59 40.47 14.05
N GLY A 472 -36.59 40.88 15.32
CA GLY A 472 -37.77 41.39 16.01
C GLY A 472 -37.92 42.88 15.73
N LEU A 473 -39.01 43.26 15.06
CA LEU A 473 -39.29 44.64 14.67
C LEU A 473 -40.50 45.15 15.45
N SER A 474 -40.30 46.22 16.22
CA SER A 474 -41.39 46.92 16.91
C SER A 474 -41.90 48.04 16.02
N ILE A 475 -43.16 47.95 15.60
CA ILE A 475 -43.80 48.91 14.72
C ILE A 475 -44.88 49.65 15.53
N THR A 476 -44.81 50.98 15.55
CA THR A 476 -45.78 51.83 16.26
C THR A 476 -46.59 52.64 15.26
N GLY A 477 -47.90 52.73 15.45
CA GLY A 477 -48.82 53.34 14.49
C GLY A 477 -50.18 53.69 15.10
N VAL A 478 -51.05 54.29 14.28
CA VAL A 478 -52.38 54.74 14.70
C VAL A 478 -53.38 53.58 14.66
N VAL A 479 -54.16 53.42 15.74
CA VAL A 479 -55.26 52.44 15.79
C VAL A 479 -56.29 52.73 14.69
N GLY A 480 -56.74 51.68 14.01
CA GLY A 480 -57.68 51.75 12.88
C GLY A 480 -57.01 51.86 11.50
N ARG A 481 -55.69 52.06 11.41
CA ARG A 481 -54.95 52.07 10.14
C ARG A 481 -54.33 50.71 9.83
N THR A 482 -54.20 50.40 8.55
CA THR A 482 -53.53 49.19 8.07
C THR A 482 -52.10 49.50 7.63
N TYR A 483 -51.14 48.74 8.15
CA TYR A 483 -49.73 48.87 7.83
C TYR A 483 -49.21 47.55 7.23
N THR A 484 -48.33 47.65 6.24
CA THR A 484 -47.60 46.53 5.63
C THR A 484 -46.12 46.66 5.96
N LEU A 485 -45.55 45.63 6.58
CA LEU A 485 -44.12 45.44 6.70
C LEU A 485 -43.60 44.87 5.38
N GLU A 486 -42.59 45.51 4.80
CA GLU A 486 -41.91 45.05 3.59
C GLU A 486 -40.43 44.86 3.88
N SER A 487 -39.79 43.93 3.17
CA SER A 487 -38.35 43.71 3.25
C SER A 487 -37.68 43.75 1.89
N SER A 488 -36.37 44.03 1.89
CA SER A 488 -35.48 43.98 0.71
C SER A 488 -34.12 43.44 1.13
N THR A 489 -33.44 42.70 0.27
CA THR A 489 -32.04 42.27 0.48
C THR A 489 -31.03 43.29 -0.06
N ASN A 490 -31.48 44.35 -0.74
CA ASN A 490 -30.64 45.40 -1.30
C ASN A 490 -31.17 46.78 -0.89
N ALA A 491 -30.36 47.61 -0.23
CA ALA A 491 -30.74 48.95 0.19
C ALA A 491 -30.52 50.03 -0.89
N VAL A 492 -29.74 49.74 -1.93
CA VAL A 492 -29.35 50.69 -2.99
C VAL A 492 -30.40 50.70 -4.12
N THR A 493 -30.89 49.53 -4.51
CA THR A 493 -31.95 49.35 -5.52
C THR A 493 -33.05 48.42 -4.99
N PRO A 494 -33.84 48.89 -4.02
CA PRO A 494 -34.67 47.98 -3.24
C PRO A 494 -35.89 47.49 -4.02
N ILE A 495 -35.99 46.16 -4.17
CA ILE A 495 -37.23 45.49 -4.55
C ILE A 495 -37.92 45.08 -3.25
N TRP A 496 -38.96 45.82 -2.87
CA TRP A 496 -39.67 45.61 -1.62
C TRP A 496 -40.71 44.50 -1.77
N VAL A 497 -40.56 43.46 -0.96
CA VAL A 497 -41.48 42.32 -0.91
C VAL A 497 -42.28 42.39 0.40
N PRO A 498 -43.62 42.31 0.36
CA PRO A 498 -44.44 42.26 1.55
C PRO A 498 -44.08 41.06 2.44
N VAL A 499 -43.85 41.32 3.72
CA VAL A 499 -43.63 40.31 4.76
C VAL A 499 -44.93 40.00 5.48
N ALA A 500 -45.65 41.04 5.91
CA ALA A 500 -46.94 40.92 6.59
C ALA A 500 -47.72 42.24 6.53
N SER A 501 -49.06 42.19 6.59
CA SER A 501 -49.93 43.37 6.71
C SER A 501 -50.88 43.23 7.89
N ARG A 502 -51.14 44.32 8.61
CA ARG A 502 -51.98 44.31 9.81
C ARG A 502 -52.72 45.63 10.02
N THR A 503 -54.03 45.54 10.28
CA THR A 503 -54.81 46.67 10.82
C THR A 503 -54.56 46.80 12.31
N PHE A 504 -54.15 47.98 12.75
CA PHE A 504 -53.77 48.22 14.13
C PHE A 504 -55.03 48.29 15.00
N THR A 505 -55.20 47.33 15.90
CA THR A 505 -56.20 47.36 16.98
C THR A 505 -55.63 47.94 18.28
N GLN A 506 -54.30 48.11 18.33
CA GLN A 506 -53.52 48.71 19.40
C GLN A 506 -52.34 49.46 18.76
N ALA A 507 -51.70 50.38 19.48
CA ALA A 507 -50.69 51.27 18.89
C ALA A 507 -49.38 50.57 18.49
N THR A 508 -49.16 49.32 18.89
CA THR A 508 -47.91 48.59 18.65
C THR A 508 -48.13 47.20 18.04
N TRP A 509 -47.23 46.82 17.14
CA TRP A 509 -47.16 45.50 16.53
C TRP A 509 -45.71 44.98 16.59
N LEU A 510 -45.52 43.84 17.25
CA LEU A 510 -44.28 43.07 17.17
C LEU A 510 -44.36 42.14 15.95
N ALA A 511 -43.49 42.37 14.98
CA ALA A 511 -43.29 41.49 13.84
C ALA A 511 -41.98 40.71 14.02
N ILE A 512 -42.02 39.41 13.77
CA ILE A 512 -40.83 38.55 13.74
C ILE A 512 -40.67 38.06 12.31
N ASP A 513 -39.56 38.43 11.66
CA ASP A 513 -39.24 37.88 10.35
C ASP A 513 -38.52 36.54 10.49
N THR A 514 -39.26 35.46 10.25
CA THR A 514 -38.77 34.09 10.34
C THR A 514 -37.75 33.72 9.24
N ASN A 515 -37.57 34.57 8.23
CA ASN A 515 -36.61 34.34 7.16
C ASN A 515 -35.26 35.04 7.39
N THR A 516 -35.16 35.99 8.35
CA THR A 516 -33.91 36.73 8.66
C THR A 516 -32.66 35.85 8.77
N PRO A 517 -32.68 34.69 9.44
CA PRO A 517 -31.47 33.89 9.63
C PRO A 517 -30.87 33.29 8.34
N PHE A 518 -31.59 33.36 7.21
CA PHE A 518 -31.17 32.78 5.94
C PHE A 518 -30.70 33.83 4.93
N ASP A 519 -30.86 35.13 5.24
CA ASP A 519 -30.46 36.23 4.38
C ASP A 519 -29.19 36.90 4.94
N ALA A 520 -28.13 37.01 4.13
CA ALA A 520 -26.87 37.62 4.57
C ALA A 520 -27.03 39.10 4.97
N GLN A 521 -27.99 39.81 4.36
CA GLN A 521 -28.38 41.17 4.69
C GLN A 521 -29.87 41.37 4.40
N LYS A 522 -30.58 42.08 5.28
CA LYS A 522 -32.01 42.36 5.12
C LYS A 522 -32.37 43.73 5.68
N PHE A 523 -33.16 44.47 4.91
CA PHE A 523 -33.63 45.81 5.22
C PHE A 523 -35.15 45.79 5.31
N PHE A 524 -35.71 46.59 6.21
CA PHE A 524 -37.14 46.60 6.50
C PHE A 524 -37.70 48.01 6.37
N ARG A 525 -38.95 48.11 5.90
CA ARG A 525 -39.73 49.34 5.96
C ARG A 525 -41.19 49.06 6.27
N VAL A 526 -41.89 50.08 6.75
CA VAL A 526 -43.33 50.02 6.99
C VAL A 526 -44.04 50.99 6.05
N ARG A 527 -45.10 50.51 5.39
CA ARG A 527 -45.93 51.29 4.48
C ARG A 527 -47.37 51.30 4.98
N ILE A 528 -48.03 52.45 4.92
CA ILE A 528 -49.46 52.57 5.20
C ILE A 528 -50.24 52.12 3.96
N LEU A 529 -51.24 51.26 4.16
CA LEU A 529 -52.24 50.97 3.13
C LEU A 529 -53.38 51.99 3.23
N PRO A 530 -53.87 52.52 2.08
CA PRO A 530 -54.92 53.53 2.04
C PRO A 530 -56.23 53.08 2.70
#